data_AF-A0AAW4KUF4-F1
#
_entry.id   AF-A0AAW4KUF4-F1
#
_cell.length_a   1.000
_cell.length_b   1.000
_cell.length_c   1.000
_cell.angle_alpha   90.00
_cell.angle_beta   90.00
_cell.angle_gamma   90.00
#
_symmetry.space_group_name_H-M   'P 1'
#
loop_
_entity.id
_entity.type
_entity.pdbx_description
1 polymer ?
#
loop_
_entity_poly.entity_id
_entity_poly.type
_entity_poly.pdbx_seq_one_letter_code
_entity_poly.pdbx_strand_id
1 'polypeptide(L)'
;ERYVHTLTHELKSPLAAIRGAAELLQGDMSREQQQRFVGNIDSESARLQQLIERLLNLAQVEQRQGLEEQSSIPLAALVEDVLKAQCA
;
A
#
# COMPACT_ATOMS: atom_id res chain seq x y z
N GLU A 1 -15.99 9.80 6.50
CA GLU A 1 -15.41 11.04 5.92
C GLU A 1 -13.93 11.27 6.23
N ARG A 2 -13.48 11.23 7.51
CA ARG A 2 -12.08 11.51 7.88
C ARG A 2 -11.04 10.62 7.18
N TYR A 3 -11.36 9.34 6.97
CA TYR A 3 -10.48 8.37 6.30
C TYR A 3 -10.19 8.72 4.83
N VAL A 4 -11.22 9.07 4.05
CA VAL A 4 -11.09 9.50 2.65
C VAL A 4 -10.20 10.74 2.54
N HIS A 5 -10.31 11.68 3.47
CA HIS A 5 -9.47 12.87 3.50
C HIS A 5 -8.00 12.53 3.79
N THR A 6 -7.73 11.72 4.81
CA THR A 6 -6.37 11.27 5.15
C THR A 6 -5.73 10.53 3.98
N LEU A 7 -6.46 9.62 3.32
CA LEU A 7 -5.95 8.88 2.17
C LEU A 7 -5.68 9.75 0.96
N THR A 8 -6.53 10.74 0.72
CA THR A 8 -6.29 11.69 -0.38
C THR A 8 -4.94 12.40 -0.18
N HIS A 9 -4.59 12.74 1.06
CA HIS A 9 -3.26 13.29 1.35
C HIS A 9 -2.15 12.25 1.22
N GLU A 10 -2.38 11.02 1.67
CA GLU A 10 -1.38 9.94 1.53
C GLU A 10 -1.14 9.48 0.09
N LEU A 11 -2.10 9.63 -0.81
CA LEU A 11 -1.96 9.35 -2.24
C LEU A 11 -1.24 10.49 -2.99
N LYS A 12 -1.38 11.75 -2.55
CA LYS A 12 -0.74 12.90 -3.20
C LYS A 12 0.78 12.83 -3.16
N SER A 13 1.36 12.42 -2.03
CA SER A 13 2.81 12.34 -1.85
C SER A 13 3.51 11.38 -2.83
N PRO A 14 3.12 10.09 -2.91
CA PRO A 14 3.75 9.17 -3.86
C PRO A 14 3.51 9.61 -5.31
N LEU A 15 2.33 10.16 -5.63
CA LEU A 15 2.06 10.68 -6.97
C LEU A 15 2.98 11.87 -7.33
N ALA A 16 3.23 12.78 -6.38
CA ALA A 16 4.16 13.89 -6.57
C ALA A 16 5.59 13.39 -6.75
N ALA A 17 6.01 12.38 -5.98
CA ALA A 17 7.33 11.76 -6.10
C ALA A 17 7.53 11.09 -7.47
N ILE A 18 6.54 10.34 -7.97
CA ILE A 18 6.56 9.74 -9.31
C ILE A 18 6.71 10.81 -10.38
N ARG A 19 5.90 11.87 -10.30
CA ARG A 19 5.96 12.98 -11.26
C ARG A 19 7.31 13.68 -11.24
N GLY A 20 7.84 13.99 -10.06
CA GLY A 20 9.15 14.62 -9.93
C GLY A 20 10.28 13.74 -10.48
N ALA A 21 10.26 12.43 -10.21
CA ALA A 21 11.22 11.49 -10.79
C ALA A 21 11.11 11.41 -12.32
N ALA A 22 9.89 11.38 -12.86
CA ALA A 22 9.64 11.37 -14.30
C ALA A 22 10.08 12.67 -14.99
N GLU A 23 9.91 13.82 -14.34
CA GLU A 23 10.41 15.12 -14.82
C GLU A 23 11.95 15.14 -14.85
N LEU A 24 12.60 14.66 -13.80
CA LEU A 24 14.07 14.57 -13.73
C LEU A 24 14.63 13.66 -14.82
N LEU A 25 13.97 12.54 -15.12
CA LEU A 25 14.36 11.59 -16.18
C LEU A 25 14.39 12.20 -17.59
N GLN A 26 13.84 13.39 -17.80
CA GLN A 26 13.91 14.09 -19.09
C GLN A 26 15.25 14.84 -19.30
N GLY A 27 16.05 15.02 -18.24
CA GLY A 27 17.36 15.67 -18.30
C GLY A 27 18.52 14.70 -18.58
N ASP A 28 19.68 15.27 -18.89
CA ASP A 28 20.92 14.50 -19.01
C ASP A 28 21.40 13.99 -17.65
N MET A 29 21.61 12.68 -17.55
CA MET A 29 22.09 12.03 -16.34
C MET A 29 22.85 10.73 -16.64
N SER A 30 23.59 10.22 -15.66
CA SER A 30 24.23 8.92 -15.77
C SER A 30 23.20 7.79 -15.76
N ARG A 31 23.58 6.61 -16.27
CA ARG A 31 22.74 5.40 -16.19
C ARG A 31 22.39 5.01 -14.75
N GLU A 32 23.30 5.23 -13.80
CA GLU A 32 23.07 4.94 -12.39
C GLU A 32 21.98 5.85 -11.79
N GLN A 33 22.02 7.14 -12.11
CA GLN A 33 20.98 8.10 -11.71
C GLN A 33 19.64 7.74 -12.32
N GLN A 34 19.62 7.38 -13.61
CA GLN A 34 18.43 6.95 -14.32
C GLN A 34 17.78 5.73 -13.64
N GLN A 35 18.59 4.70 -13.35
CA GLN A 35 18.12 3.49 -12.66
C GLN A 35 17.55 3.81 -11.27
N ARG A 36 18.16 4.74 -10.53
CA ARG A 36 17.65 5.18 -9.23
C ARG A 36 16.28 5.84 -9.35
N PHE A 37 16.09 6.74 -10.32
CA PHE A 37 14.79 7.39 -10.51
C PHE A 37 13.71 6.42 -11.00
N VAL A 38 14.06 5.47 -11.87
CA VAL A 38 13.14 4.39 -12.27
C VAL A 38 12.76 3.54 -11.06
N GLY A 39 13.73 3.17 -10.21
CA GLY A 39 13.47 2.44 -8.97
C GLY A 39 12.55 3.20 -8.01
N ASN A 40 12.72 4.52 -7.89
CA ASN A 40 11.81 5.37 -7.11
C ASN A 40 10.39 5.36 -7.68
N ILE A 41 10.23 5.43 -9.01
CA ILE A 41 8.90 5.37 -9.63
C ILE A 41 8.22 4.03 -9.32
N ASP A 42 8.96 2.93 -9.40
CA ASP A 42 8.45 1.60 -9.11
C ASP A 42 8.01 1.45 -7.65
N SER A 43 8.85 1.91 -6.70
CA SER A 43 8.52 1.84 -5.27
C SER A 43 7.29 2.67 -4.90
N GLU A 44 7.17 3.88 -5.44
CA GLU A 44 6.01 4.75 -5.19
C GLU A 44 4.74 4.23 -5.88
N SER A 45 4.87 3.57 -7.03
CA SER A 45 3.76 2.90 -7.71
C SER A 45 3.24 1.72 -6.90
N ALA A 46 4.14 0.89 -6.35
CA ALA A 46 3.78 -0.18 -5.43
C ALA A 46 3.09 0.36 -4.16
N ARG A 47 3.58 1.48 -3.62
CA ARG A 47 2.95 2.16 -2.47
C ARG A 47 1.53 2.63 -2.78
N LEU A 48 1.30 3.21 -3.94
CA LEU A 48 -0.04 3.60 -4.40
C LEU A 48 -0.96 2.39 -4.53
N GLN A 49 -0.49 1.28 -5.11
CA GLN A 49 -1.26 0.05 -5.22
C GLN A 49 -1.70 -0.47 -3.85
N GLN A 50 -0.80 -0.51 -2.88
CA GLN A 50 -1.10 -0.93 -1.51
C GLN A 50 -2.14 -0.03 -0.83
N LEU A 51 -2.11 1.29 -1.07
CA LEU A 51 -3.12 2.21 -0.55
C LEU A 51 -4.50 1.97 -1.17
N ILE A 52 -4.55 1.68 -2.48
CA ILE A 52 -5.79 1.35 -3.20
C ILE A 52 -6.37 0.03 -2.68
N GLU A 53 -5.55 -1.00 -2.48
CA GLU A 53 -6.00 -2.28 -1.91
C GLU A 53 -6.60 -2.11 -0.51
N ARG A 54 -5.97 -1.30 0.35
CA ARG A 54 -6.50 -0.98 1.68
C ARG A 54 -7.84 -0.27 1.62
N LEU A 55 -8.00 0.66 0.68
CA LEU A 55 -9.25 1.37 0.42
C LEU A 55 -10.38 0.40 0.02
N LEU A 56 -10.10 -0.50 -0.92
CA LEU A 56 -11.07 -1.49 -1.39
C LEU A 56 -11.45 -2.47 -0.27
N ASN A 57 -10.47 -2.94 0.52
CA ASN A 57 -10.72 -3.79 1.66
C ASN A 57 -11.58 -3.10 2.72
N LEU A 58 -11.33 -1.82 3.02
CA LEU A 58 -12.18 -1.10 3.96
C LEU A 58 -13.61 -0.95 3.42
N ALA A 59 -13.76 -0.55 2.15
CA ALA A 59 -15.08 -0.41 1.53
C ALA A 59 -15.85 -1.74 1.53
N GLN A 60 -15.16 -2.87 1.42
CA GLN A 60 -15.76 -4.19 1.54
C GLN A 60 -16.22 -4.48 2.97
N VAL A 61 -15.41 -4.12 3.98
CA VAL A 61 -15.77 -4.28 5.39
C VAL A 61 -16.96 -3.39 5.79
N GLU A 62 -16.99 -2.14 5.34
CA GLU A 62 -18.09 -1.21 5.62
C GLU A 62 -19.43 -1.66 5.02
N GLN A 63 -19.41 -2.42 3.92
CA GLN A 63 -20.61 -2.99 3.30
C GLN A 63 -21.12 -4.25 4.02
N ARG A 64 -20.33 -4.87 4.91
CA ARG A 64 -20.77 -6.05 5.67
C ARG A 64 -21.77 -5.63 6.74
N GLN A 65 -22.96 -6.24 6.71
CA GLN A 65 -24.02 -6.00 7.69
C GLN A 65 -23.82 -6.82 8.99
N GLY A 66 -22.78 -7.65 9.07
CA GLY A 66 -22.45 -8.49 10.21
C GLY A 66 -21.40 -9.54 9.84
N LEU A 67 -21.04 -10.39 10.80
CA LEU A 67 -20.27 -11.60 10.51
C LEU A 67 -21.22 -12.61 9.83
N GLU A 68 -20.87 -13.01 8.60
CA GLU A 68 -21.67 -13.99 7.84
C GLU A 68 -21.72 -15.35 8.55
N GLU A 69 -20.63 -15.74 9.23
CA GLU A 69 -20.53 -16.99 9.96
C GLU A 69 -19.72 -16.79 11.25
N GLN A 70 -20.26 -17.26 12.38
CA GLN A 70 -19.57 -17.27 13.67
C GLN A 70 -19.27 -18.71 14.05
N SER A 71 -18.00 -19.02 14.29
CA SER A 71 -17.54 -20.35 14.66
C SER A 71 -16.53 -20.28 15.80
N SER A 72 -16.45 -21.35 16.58
CA SER A 72 -15.39 -21.50 17.58
C SER A 72 -14.08 -21.80 16.87
N ILE A 73 -13.04 -21.02 17.17
CA ILE A 73 -11.70 -21.19 16.60
C ILE A 73 -10.68 -21.50 17.71
N PRO A 74 -9.69 -22.37 17.45
CA PRO A 74 -8.63 -22.66 18.41
C PRO A 74 -7.65 -21.48 18.48
N LEU A 75 -7.92 -20.52 19.38
CA LEU A 75 -7.16 -19.28 19.49
C LEU A 75 -5.66 -19.50 19.67
N ALA A 76 -5.26 -20.52 20.43
CA ALA A 76 -3.85 -20.85 20.64
C ALA A 76 -3.12 -21.19 19.33
N ALA A 77 -3.72 -22.02 18.48
CA ALA A 77 -3.13 -22.39 17.19
C ALA A 77 -3.03 -21.19 16.24
N LEU A 78 -4.07 -20.34 16.20
CA LEU A 78 -4.06 -19.13 15.38
C LEU A 78 -2.93 -18.17 15.80
N VAL A 79 -2.73 -17.99 17.11
CA VAL A 79 -1.65 -17.13 17.64
C VAL A 79 -0.27 -17.70 17.27
N GLU A 80 -0.08 -19.01 17.38
CA GLU A 80 1.17 -19.66 16.96
C GLU A 80 1.47 -19.46 15.46
N ASP A 81 0.46 -19.57 14.61
CA ASP A 81 0.62 -19.39 13.17
C ASP A 81 1.02 -17.96 12.82
N VAL A 82 0.42 -16.96 13.49
CA VAL A 82 0.78 -15.55 13.33
C VAL A 82 2.22 -15.29 13.78
N LEU A 83 2.64 -15.86 14.91
CA LEU A 83 4.00 -15.72 15.42
C LEU A 83 5.03 -16.33 14.45
N LYS A 84 4.74 -17.48 13.85
CA LYS A 84 5.63 -18.11 12.84
C LYS A 84 5.76 -17.25 11.59
N ALA A 85 4.65 -16.69 11.10
CA ALA A 85 4.65 -15.84 9.90
C ALA A 85 5.42 -14.53 10.10
N GLN A 86 5.51 -14.01 11.33
CA GLN A 86 6.26 -12.80 11.66
C GLN A 86 7.78 -13.01 11.77
N CYS A 87 8.20 -14.26 11.96
CA CYS A 87 9.62 -14.63 12.07
C CYS A 87 10.25 -15.07 10.73
N ALA A 88 9.45 -15.22 9.67
CA ALA A 88 9.89 -15.56 8.32
C ALA A 88 10.11 -14.31 7.47
#